data_AF-A0A924ME72-F1
#
_entry.id   AF-A0A924ME72-F1
#
_cell.length_a   1.000
_cell.length_b   1.000
_cell.length_c   1.000
_cell.angle_alpha   90.00
_cell.angle_beta   90.00
_cell.angle_gamma   90.00
#
_symmetry.space_group_name_H-M   'P 1'
#
loop_
_entity.id
_entity.type
_entity.pdbx_description
1 polymer ?
#
loop_
_entity_poly.entity_id
_entity_poly.type
_entity_poly.pdbx_seq_one_letter_code
_entity_poly.pdbx_strand_id
1 'polypeptide(L)'
;MKLKFPLFIFIICIYILTGGCSFNPKPPSQGVDFLQGKWTEDTVENKEQLVAYQRHRFTFTCDSFYLTIHSFSKVNLQGGSCYDAKEWNEYAKGNYILSKDTLKLNGNFVNKDFRYKAETSCYRTGKYIEDFMLNSHQDSTVHITSLLTGLHHQINLKEKLVCKGVK
;
A
#
# COMPACT_ATOMS: atom_id res chain seq x y z
N MET A 1 28.65 -42.55 33.56
CA MET A 1 27.27 -42.57 33.06
C MET A 1 27.29 -42.18 31.57
N LYS A 2 27.28 -43.14 30.65
CA LYS A 2 27.44 -42.87 29.20
C LYS A 2 26.09 -42.42 28.64
N LEU A 3 25.87 -41.11 28.59
CA LEU A 3 24.69 -40.54 27.97
C LEU A 3 24.66 -41.02 26.50
N LYS A 4 23.65 -41.81 26.14
CA LYS A 4 23.55 -42.44 24.83
C LYS A 4 23.41 -41.33 23.78
N PHE A 5 24.41 -41.19 22.91
CA PHE A 5 24.43 -40.27 21.77
C PHE A 5 23.08 -40.06 21.04
N PRO A 6 22.22 -41.07 20.81
CA PRO A 6 20.90 -40.86 20.21
C PRO A 6 19.91 -40.05 21.08
N LEU A 7 20.03 -40.08 22.41
CA LEU A 7 19.19 -39.30 23.32
C LEU A 7 19.51 -37.80 23.24
N PHE A 8 20.78 -37.46 23.01
CA PHE A 8 21.22 -36.07 22.88
C PHE A 8 20.69 -35.41 21.60
N ILE A 9 20.68 -36.14 20.49
CA ILE A 9 20.11 -35.68 19.21
C ILE A 9 18.60 -35.45 19.32
N PHE A 10 17.89 -36.33 20.04
CA PHE A 10 16.45 -36.20 20.26
C PHE A 10 16.10 -34.93 21.07
N ILE A 11 16.90 -34.60 22.08
CA ILE A 11 16.73 -33.38 22.90
C ILE A 11 16.97 -32.12 22.06
N ILE A 12 17.97 -32.13 21.16
CA ILE A 12 18.25 -31.00 20.26
C ILE A 12 17.11 -30.79 19.25
N CYS A 13 16.55 -31.86 18.68
CA CYS A 13 15.39 -31.75 17.79
C CYS A 13 14.16 -31.13 18.48
N ILE A 14 13.90 -31.49 19.75
CA ILE A 14 12.79 -30.92 20.52
C ILE A 14 13.01 -29.42 20.77
N TYR A 15 14.25 -29.00 21.05
CA TYR A 15 14.58 -27.59 21.29
C TYR A 15 14.42 -26.71 20.04
N ILE A 16 14.70 -27.25 18.85
CA ILE A 16 14.54 -26.52 17.59
C ILE A 16 13.05 -26.35 17.23
N LEU A 17 12.19 -27.31 17.61
CA LEU A 17 10.76 -27.28 17.29
C LEU A 17 9.96 -26.28 18.15
N THR A 18 10.45 -25.90 19.33
CA THR A 18 9.75 -24.96 20.23
C THR A 18 10.16 -23.49 20.07
N GLY A 19 11.21 -23.21 19.28
CA GLY A 19 11.66 -21.85 18.95
C GLY A 19 10.91 -21.18 17.79
N GLY A 20 9.76 -21.73 17.37
CA GLY A 20 8.98 -21.22 16.25
C GLY A 20 8.31 -19.86 16.51
N CYS A 21 8.15 -19.11 15.42
CA CYS A 21 7.54 -17.78 15.27
C CYS A 21 6.57 -17.33 16.38
N SER A 22 6.88 -16.20 17.03
CA SER A 22 5.89 -15.47 17.81
C SER A 22 4.90 -14.77 16.86
N PHE A 23 3.63 -14.64 17.29
CA PHE A 23 2.68 -13.81 16.54
C PHE A 23 3.19 -12.37 16.52
N ASN A 24 3.20 -11.76 15.33
CA ASN A 24 3.47 -10.34 15.22
C ASN A 24 2.51 -9.56 16.14
N PRO A 25 3.00 -8.50 16.82
CA PRO A 25 2.14 -7.61 17.59
C PRO A 25 0.93 -7.20 16.75
N LYS A 26 -0.25 -7.20 17.36
CA LYS A 26 -1.46 -6.72 16.67
C LYS A 26 -1.19 -5.27 16.23
N PRO A 27 -1.36 -4.94 14.93
CA PRO A 27 -1.28 -3.55 14.51
C PRO A 27 -2.30 -2.71 15.31
N PRO A 28 -2.01 -1.42 15.56
CA PRO A 28 -2.91 -0.54 16.29
C PRO A 28 -4.33 -0.65 15.72
N SER A 29 -5.31 -0.93 16.60
CA SER A 29 -6.68 -1.26 16.20
C SER A 29 -7.50 -0.07 15.71
N GLN A 30 -6.96 1.14 15.84
CA GLN A 30 -7.57 2.38 15.37
C GLN A 30 -6.72 2.90 14.23
N GLY A 31 -7.26 2.78 13.01
CA GLY A 31 -6.74 3.49 11.86
C GLY A 31 -6.81 4.99 12.08
N VAL A 32 -6.30 5.76 11.12
CA VAL A 32 -6.35 7.22 11.23
C VAL A 32 -7.77 7.68 10.94
N ASP A 33 -8.48 8.21 11.95
CA ASP A 33 -9.91 8.52 11.87
C ASP A 33 -10.31 9.37 10.66
N PHE A 34 -9.55 10.44 10.38
CA PHE A 34 -9.86 11.33 9.27
C PHE A 34 -9.57 10.72 7.90
N LEU A 35 -8.80 9.63 7.81
CA LEU A 35 -8.52 8.93 6.55
C LEU A 35 -9.56 7.84 6.23
N GLN A 36 -10.37 7.40 7.20
CA GLN A 36 -11.31 6.28 6.99
C GLN A 36 -12.33 6.58 5.89
N GLY A 37 -12.15 5.96 4.72
CA GLY A 37 -12.99 6.26 3.57
C GLY A 37 -12.40 5.91 2.21
N LYS A 38 -13.21 6.15 1.18
CA LYS A 38 -12.80 6.14 -0.23
C LYS A 38 -12.49 7.56 -0.66
N TRP A 39 -11.32 7.76 -1.23
CA TRP A 39 -10.79 9.05 -1.64
C TRP A 39 -10.42 9.02 -3.11
N THR A 40 -10.58 10.14 -3.79
CA THR A 40 -10.22 10.26 -5.20
C THR A 40 -9.56 11.61 -5.44
N GLU A 41 -8.46 11.58 -6.17
CA GLU A 41 -7.89 12.76 -6.82
C GLU A 41 -8.78 13.07 -8.03
N ASP A 42 -9.50 14.20 -8.00
CA ASP A 42 -10.49 14.50 -9.02
C ASP A 42 -9.84 14.97 -10.33
N THR A 43 -8.77 15.75 -10.21
CA THR A 43 -8.08 16.40 -11.32
C THR A 43 -6.57 16.34 -11.14
N VAL A 44 -5.86 16.24 -12.27
CA VAL A 44 -4.41 16.49 -12.33
C VAL A 44 -4.22 17.84 -13.01
N GLU A 45 -3.46 18.72 -12.36
CA GLU A 45 -3.18 20.06 -12.89
C GLU A 45 -2.46 19.98 -14.24
N ASN A 46 -2.86 20.81 -15.20
CA ASN A 46 -2.24 20.89 -16.53
C ASN A 46 -2.14 19.55 -17.29
N LYS A 47 -3.02 18.58 -17.01
CA LYS A 47 -2.94 17.20 -17.56
C LYS A 47 -2.75 17.12 -19.07
N GLU A 48 -3.29 18.08 -19.83
CA GLU A 48 -3.21 18.12 -21.29
C GLU A 48 -1.79 18.45 -21.79
N GLN A 49 -1.04 19.22 -21.00
CA GLN A 49 0.34 19.62 -21.29
C GLN A 49 1.34 18.53 -20.87
N LEU A 50 0.97 17.66 -19.92
CA LEU A 50 1.84 16.60 -19.42
C LEU A 50 2.08 15.50 -20.46
N VAL A 51 3.29 14.95 -20.47
CA VAL A 51 3.63 13.76 -21.28
C VAL A 51 3.08 12.50 -20.63
N ALA A 52 3.16 12.42 -19.31
CA ALA A 52 2.61 11.35 -18.51
C ALA A 52 2.06 11.91 -17.20
N TYR A 53 1.03 11.27 -16.65
CA TYR A 53 0.50 11.60 -15.34
C TYR A 53 -0.12 10.36 -14.68
N GLN A 54 -0.29 10.46 -13.35
CA GLN A 54 -0.99 9.45 -12.56
C GLN A 54 -2.09 10.11 -11.75
N ARG A 55 -3.18 9.37 -11.53
CA ARG A 55 -4.28 9.78 -10.68
C ARG A 55 -4.65 8.66 -9.72
N HIS A 56 -4.81 9.01 -8.46
CA HIS A 56 -4.95 8.04 -7.39
C HIS A 56 -6.38 7.93 -6.88
N ARG A 57 -6.79 6.69 -6.57
CA ARG A 57 -7.99 6.39 -5.79
C ARG A 57 -7.58 5.55 -4.60
N PHE A 58 -7.73 6.11 -3.40
CA PHE A 58 -7.41 5.43 -2.16
C PHE A 58 -8.68 4.90 -1.51
N THR A 59 -8.58 3.77 -0.83
CA THR A 59 -9.55 3.33 0.17
C THR A 59 -8.77 3.00 1.42
N PHE A 60 -8.97 3.75 2.48
CA PHE A 60 -8.39 3.45 3.78
C PHE A 60 -9.44 2.79 4.67
N THR A 61 -9.07 1.64 5.20
CA THR A 61 -9.78 0.92 6.25
C THR A 61 -9.03 1.08 7.57
N CYS A 62 -9.51 0.43 8.62
CA CYS A 62 -8.96 0.57 9.96
C CYS A 62 -7.50 0.14 10.09
N ASP A 63 -7.07 -0.78 9.22
CA ASP A 63 -5.76 -1.43 9.28
C ASP A 63 -5.06 -1.47 7.92
N SER A 64 -5.76 -1.17 6.84
CA SER A 64 -5.27 -1.37 5.47
C SER A 64 -5.59 -0.22 4.54
N PHE A 65 -4.84 -0.14 3.45
CA PHE A 65 -5.15 0.70 2.30
C PHE A 65 -5.30 -0.15 1.05
N TYR A 66 -6.11 0.36 0.12
CA TYR A 66 -6.26 -0.12 -1.23
C TYR A 66 -6.08 1.07 -2.16
N LEU A 67 -5.30 0.88 -3.21
CA LEU A 67 -4.93 1.93 -4.14
C LEU A 67 -5.21 1.48 -5.56
N THR A 68 -5.86 2.33 -6.34
CA THR A 68 -5.86 2.26 -7.79
C THR A 68 -5.09 3.44 -8.36
N ILE A 69 -4.11 3.16 -9.21
CA ILE A 69 -3.29 4.15 -9.91
C ILE A 69 -3.72 4.14 -11.38
N HIS A 70 -4.38 5.20 -11.80
CA HIS A 70 -4.73 5.42 -13.20
C HIS A 70 -3.54 6.15 -13.84
N SER A 71 -2.84 5.48 -14.74
CA SER A 71 -1.67 6.03 -15.43
C SER A 71 -2.02 6.39 -16.86
N PHE A 72 -1.53 7.53 -17.33
CA PHE A 72 -1.55 7.94 -18.73
C PHE A 72 -0.13 8.29 -19.18
N SER A 73 0.23 7.92 -20.40
CA SER A 73 1.46 8.36 -21.05
C SER A 73 1.29 8.50 -22.57
N LYS A 74 1.77 9.62 -23.13
CA LYS A 74 1.83 9.85 -24.58
C LYS A 74 2.88 8.99 -25.27
N VAL A 75 3.88 8.51 -24.52
CA VAL A 75 5.00 7.71 -25.01
C VAL A 75 5.19 6.47 -24.14
N ASN A 76 5.64 5.36 -24.71
CA ASN A 76 5.88 4.13 -23.95
C ASN A 76 7.24 4.22 -23.21
N LEU A 77 7.27 4.95 -22.09
CA LEU A 77 8.49 5.16 -21.29
C LEU A 77 8.98 3.87 -20.60
N GLN A 78 8.06 2.97 -20.26
CA GLN A 78 8.34 1.75 -19.50
C GLN A 78 8.73 0.57 -20.41
N GLY A 79 8.44 0.68 -21.71
CA GLY A 79 8.73 -0.34 -22.70
C GLY A 79 7.82 -1.56 -22.62
N GLY A 80 7.67 -2.27 -23.74
CA GLY A 80 6.94 -3.54 -23.81
C GLY A 80 5.43 -3.37 -24.00
N SER A 81 4.80 -4.46 -24.43
CA SER A 81 3.42 -4.47 -24.93
C SER A 81 2.36 -4.14 -23.88
N CYS A 82 2.68 -4.31 -22.59
CA CYS A 82 1.78 -3.97 -21.49
C CYS A 82 1.45 -2.47 -21.45
N TYR A 83 2.35 -1.60 -21.91
CA TYR A 83 2.25 -0.14 -21.84
C TYR A 83 1.96 0.51 -23.21
N ASP A 84 1.67 -0.29 -24.23
CA ASP A 84 1.33 0.24 -25.57
C ASP A 84 -0.02 0.95 -25.57
N ALA A 85 -0.92 0.52 -24.68
CA ALA A 85 -2.09 1.31 -24.34
C ALA A 85 -1.61 2.56 -23.57
N LYS A 86 -1.86 3.74 -24.15
CA LYS A 86 -1.54 5.05 -23.53
C LYS A 86 -2.12 5.21 -22.13
N GLU A 87 -3.10 4.40 -21.75
CA GLU A 87 -3.73 4.36 -20.44
C GLU A 87 -3.71 2.95 -19.87
N TRP A 88 -3.39 2.84 -18.57
CA TRP A 88 -3.47 1.59 -17.84
C TRP A 88 -3.76 1.81 -16.36
N ASN A 89 -4.15 0.73 -15.69
CA ASN A 89 -4.46 0.73 -14.26
C ASN A 89 -3.57 -0.23 -13.50
N GLU A 90 -2.99 0.27 -12.42
CA GLU A 90 -2.25 -0.53 -11.44
C GLU A 90 -2.96 -0.49 -10.09
N TYR A 91 -2.76 -1.54 -9.31
CA TYR A 91 -3.41 -1.69 -8.02
C TYR A 91 -2.37 -2.03 -6.96
N ALA A 92 -2.52 -1.46 -5.78
CA ALA A 92 -1.72 -1.81 -4.62
C ALA A 92 -2.61 -1.99 -3.40
N LYS A 93 -2.17 -2.85 -2.47
CA LYS A 93 -2.79 -2.96 -1.15
C LYS A 93 -1.73 -3.20 -0.09
N GLY A 94 -2.04 -2.83 1.14
CA GLY A 94 -1.15 -3.07 2.27
C GLY A 94 -1.65 -2.37 3.52
N ASN A 95 -0.73 -2.08 4.43
CA ASN A 95 -1.02 -1.38 5.67
C ASN A 95 -0.47 0.05 5.58
N TYR A 96 -0.99 0.94 6.41
CA TYR A 96 -0.50 2.30 6.51
C TYR A 96 -0.31 2.70 7.96
N ILE A 97 0.59 3.66 8.19
CA ILE A 97 0.82 4.27 9.49
C ILE A 97 0.98 5.77 9.27
N LEU A 98 0.28 6.58 10.05
CA LEU A 98 0.57 8.00 10.15
C LEU A 98 1.49 8.22 11.36
N SER A 99 2.71 8.66 11.11
CA SER A 99 3.68 9.01 12.15
C SER A 99 3.96 10.50 12.06
N LYS A 100 3.52 11.28 13.06
CA LYS A 100 3.51 12.74 13.03
C LYS A 100 2.77 13.26 11.79
N ASP A 101 3.48 13.88 10.86
CA ASP A 101 3.02 14.44 9.61
C ASP A 101 3.33 13.54 8.40
N THR A 102 3.82 12.31 8.61
CA THR A 102 4.21 11.41 7.53
C THR A 102 3.28 10.19 7.46
N LEU A 103 2.49 10.11 6.40
CA LEU A 103 1.69 8.94 6.04
C LEU A 103 2.56 7.94 5.27
N LYS A 104 2.82 6.79 5.87
CA LYS A 104 3.64 5.72 5.30
C LYS A 104 2.75 4.61 4.77
N LEU A 105 2.84 4.30 3.49
CA LEU A 105 2.16 3.17 2.86
C LEU A 105 3.15 2.02 2.63
N ASN A 106 2.83 0.84 3.15
CA ASN A 106 3.64 -0.36 2.95
C ASN A 106 2.75 -1.51 2.49
N GLY A 107 2.97 -1.94 1.25
CA GLY A 107 2.15 -2.95 0.61
C GLY A 107 2.83 -3.61 -0.58
N ASN A 108 1.99 -4.14 -1.47
CA ASN A 108 2.40 -4.85 -2.65
C ASN A 108 1.53 -4.46 -3.84
N PHE A 109 2.11 -4.49 -5.04
CA PHE A 109 1.33 -4.42 -6.27
C PHE A 109 0.49 -5.70 -6.43
N VAL A 110 -0.77 -5.52 -6.78
CA VAL A 110 -1.80 -6.57 -6.85
C VAL A 110 -2.62 -6.47 -8.12
N ASN A 111 -3.39 -7.51 -8.42
CA ASN A 111 -4.34 -7.53 -9.52
C ASN A 111 -5.56 -6.65 -9.21
N LYS A 112 -6.42 -6.43 -10.21
CA LYS A 112 -7.65 -5.61 -10.09
C LYS A 112 -8.62 -6.09 -8.99
N ASP A 113 -8.56 -7.36 -8.63
CA ASP A 113 -9.35 -8.00 -7.57
C ASP A 113 -8.60 -7.99 -6.22
N PHE A 114 -7.50 -7.24 -6.13
CA PHE A 114 -6.63 -7.12 -4.98
C PHE A 114 -6.00 -8.45 -4.53
N ARG A 115 -5.88 -9.44 -5.41
CA ARG A 115 -5.06 -10.65 -5.18
C ARG A 115 -3.62 -10.41 -5.63
N TYR A 116 -2.66 -11.07 -4.99
CA TYR A 116 -1.25 -10.93 -5.35
C TYR A 116 -0.99 -11.27 -6.82
N LYS A 117 -0.18 -10.45 -7.48
CA LYS A 117 0.24 -10.66 -8.88
C LYS A 117 1.25 -11.79 -8.95
N ALA A 118 1.16 -12.58 -10.00
CA ALA A 118 2.29 -13.42 -10.43
C ALA A 118 3.38 -12.52 -11.03
N GLU A 119 4.64 -12.93 -10.93
CA GLU A 119 5.77 -12.16 -11.46
C GLU A 119 5.71 -11.95 -12.99
N THR A 120 4.97 -12.79 -13.71
CA THR A 120 4.77 -12.68 -15.17
C THR A 120 3.63 -11.73 -15.57
N SER A 121 2.97 -11.08 -14.61
CA SER A 121 1.85 -10.19 -14.89
C SER A 121 2.32 -8.86 -15.50
N CYS A 122 1.52 -8.25 -16.37
CA CYS A 122 1.77 -6.89 -16.85
C CYS A 122 1.84 -5.86 -15.70
N TYR A 123 2.60 -4.78 -15.93
CA TYR A 123 2.81 -3.64 -15.02
C TYR A 123 3.68 -3.95 -13.80
N ARG A 124 3.83 -3.01 -12.87
CA ARG A 124 4.71 -3.16 -11.71
C ARG A 124 4.28 -4.36 -10.85
N THR A 125 5.26 -5.12 -10.38
CA THR A 125 5.11 -6.23 -9.42
C THR A 125 5.93 -5.96 -8.16
N GLY A 126 5.82 -6.82 -7.14
CA GLY A 126 6.59 -6.70 -5.92
C GLY A 126 6.02 -5.69 -4.92
N LYS A 127 6.91 -4.96 -4.25
CA LYS A 127 6.56 -4.05 -3.15
C LYS A 127 6.04 -2.71 -3.65
N TYR A 128 5.02 -2.19 -2.98
CA TYR A 128 4.57 -0.81 -3.10
C TYR A 128 4.89 -0.12 -1.77
N ILE A 129 5.85 0.80 -1.79
CA ILE A 129 6.25 1.59 -0.62
C ILE A 129 6.26 3.04 -1.06
N GLU A 130 5.49 3.87 -0.36
CA GLU A 130 5.39 5.30 -0.64
C GLU A 130 5.15 6.04 0.68
N ASP A 131 5.88 7.13 0.87
CA ASP A 131 5.74 7.99 2.03
C ASP A 131 5.23 9.36 1.57
N PHE A 132 4.17 9.84 2.21
CA PHE A 132 3.54 11.11 1.92
C PHE A 132 3.66 12.04 3.13
N MET A 133 4.08 13.28 2.90
CA MET A 133 3.95 14.36 3.89
C MET A 133 2.51 14.86 3.88
N LEU A 134 1.86 14.85 5.03
CA LEU A 134 0.53 15.40 5.26
C LEU A 134 0.64 16.92 5.42
N ASN A 135 0.27 17.67 4.39
CA ASN A 135 0.33 19.13 4.39
C ASN A 135 -0.83 19.74 5.19
N SER A 136 -2.04 19.22 4.98
CA SER A 136 -3.24 19.61 5.72
C SER A 136 -4.37 18.60 5.50
N HIS A 137 -5.36 18.61 6.40
CA HIS A 137 -6.59 17.85 6.23
C HIS A 137 -7.81 18.65 6.72
N GLN A 138 -8.94 18.41 6.06
CA GLN A 138 -10.27 18.87 6.42
C GLN A 138 -11.24 17.67 6.31
N ASP A 139 -12.50 17.84 6.69
CA ASP A 139 -13.47 16.73 6.73
C ASP A 139 -13.66 15.99 5.41
N SER A 140 -13.46 16.67 4.28
CA SER A 140 -13.68 16.10 2.93
C SER A 140 -12.50 16.23 1.98
N THR A 141 -11.37 16.80 2.43
CA THR A 141 -10.18 17.02 1.59
C THR A 141 -8.92 16.78 2.38
N VAL A 142 -7.96 16.08 1.78
CA VAL A 142 -6.61 15.88 2.32
C VAL A 142 -5.59 16.30 1.28
N HIS A 143 -4.61 17.09 1.72
CA HIS A 143 -3.47 17.50 0.91
C HIS A 143 -2.24 16.74 1.38
N ILE A 144 -1.66 15.96 0.46
CA ILE A 144 -0.46 15.18 0.70
C ILE A 144 0.59 15.45 -0.37
N THR A 145 1.86 15.36 -0.02
CA THR A 145 2.99 15.48 -0.96
C THR A 145 3.80 14.19 -0.93
N SER A 146 4.01 13.55 -2.08
CA SER A 146 4.90 12.39 -2.16
C SER A 146 6.32 12.81 -1.79
N LEU A 147 6.92 12.15 -0.81
CA LEU A 147 8.31 12.41 -0.42
C LEU A 147 9.31 11.86 -1.45
N LEU A 148 8.90 10.89 -2.26
CA LEU A 148 9.73 10.33 -3.33
C LEU A 148 9.80 11.25 -4.55
N THR A 149 8.67 11.81 -4.97
CA THR A 149 8.56 12.56 -6.24
C THR A 149 8.41 14.06 -6.06
N GLY A 150 8.06 14.52 -4.85
CA GLY A 150 7.71 15.92 -4.57
C GLY A 150 6.35 16.34 -5.12
N LEU A 151 5.59 15.43 -5.74
CA LEU A 151 4.29 15.76 -6.32
C LEU A 151 3.24 16.00 -5.23
N HIS A 152 2.48 17.08 -5.41
CA HIS A 152 1.36 17.44 -4.56
C HIS A 152 0.09 16.74 -5.04
N HIS A 153 -0.65 16.17 -4.10
CA HIS A 153 -1.92 15.50 -4.35
C HIS A 153 -2.99 16.09 -3.44
N GLN A 154 -4.11 16.44 -4.06
CA GLN A 154 -5.36 16.72 -3.34
C GLN A 154 -6.29 15.54 -3.55
N ILE A 155 -6.68 14.89 -2.46
CA ILE A 155 -7.68 13.82 -2.49
C ILE A 155 -8.95 14.26 -1.79
N ASN A 156 -10.09 13.98 -2.41
CA ASN A 156 -11.40 14.35 -1.91
C ASN A 156 -12.19 13.11 -1.49
N LEU A 157 -12.87 13.19 -0.34
CA LEU A 157 -13.66 12.11 0.24
C LEU A 157 -14.88 11.84 -0.64
N LYS A 158 -15.07 10.58 -1.03
CA LYS A 158 -16.24 10.11 -1.79
C LYS A 158 -17.18 9.30 -0.93
N GLU A 159 -16.66 8.55 0.04
CA GLU A 159 -17.44 7.73 0.95
C GLU A 159 -16.71 7.60 2.28
N LYS A 160 -17.36 7.97 3.39
CA LYS A 160 -16.78 7.82 4.73
C LYS A 160 -16.95 6.39 5.23
N LEU A 161 -15.89 5.83 5.80
CA LEU A 161 -15.92 4.55 6.49
C LEU A 161 -15.79 4.77 7.99
N VAL A 162 -16.44 3.92 8.78
CA VAL A 162 -16.36 3.97 10.25
C VAL A 162 -15.78 2.66 10.75
N CYS A 163 -14.70 2.75 11.51
CA CYS A 163 -14.14 1.60 12.19
C CYS A 163 -15.09 1.13 13.28
N LYS A 164 -15.56 -0.12 13.14
CA LYS A 164 -16.26 -0.78 14.24
C LYS A 164 -15.23 -1.13 15.30
N GLY A 165 -15.11 -0.29 16.33
CA GLY A 165 -14.32 -0.62 17.50
C GLY A 165 -14.79 -1.97 18.06
N VAL A 166 -13.85 -2.90 18.25
CA VAL A 166 -14.11 -4.07 19.10
C VAL A 166 -14.25 -3.51 20.51
N LYS A 167 -15.48 -3.47 21.01
CA LYS A 167 -15.77 -3.19 22.43
C LYS A 167 -15.13 -4.25 23.31
#